data_AF-K0VHN3-F1
#
_entry.id   AF-K0VHN3-F1
#
_cell.length_a   1.000
_cell.length_b   1.000
_cell.length_c   1.000
_cell.angle_alpha   90.00
_cell.angle_beta   90.00
_cell.angle_gamma   90.00
#
_symmetry.space_group_name_H-M   'P 1'
#
loop_
_entity.id
_entity.type
_entity.pdbx_description
1 polymer ?
#
loop_
_entity_poly.entity_id
_entity_poly.type
_entity_poly.pdbx_seq_one_letter_code
_entity_poly.pdbx_strand_id
1 'polypeptide(L)'
;MWGYCEANGIGAKTVTLKVKYADFNQITRSKTVPAFLAAITDLENIVSLLLAPIFPPRKGIRLLGVSLSSLERRSVRTEPQLRLAL
;
A
#
# COMPACT_ATOMS: atom_id res chain seq x y z
N MET A 1 -8.36 0.10 7.57
CA MET A 1 -7.79 -0.68 6.45
C MET A 1 -6.74 -1.68 6.95
N TRP A 2 -5.63 -1.27 7.58
CA TRP A 2 -4.66 -2.23 8.16
C TRP A 2 -5.32 -3.25 9.09
N GLY A 3 -6.12 -2.79 10.05
CA GLY A 3 -6.84 -3.70 10.97
C GLY A 3 -7.80 -4.68 10.26
N TYR A 4 -8.33 -4.34 9.09
CA TYR A 4 -9.11 -5.29 8.29
C TYR A 4 -8.22 -6.38 7.68
N CYS A 5 -7.06 -6.00 7.14
CA CYS A 5 -6.08 -6.95 6.61
C CYS A 5 -5.58 -7.89 7.71
N GLU A 6 -5.25 -7.34 8.88
CA GLU A 6 -4.79 -8.11 10.03
C GLU A 6 -5.87 -9.09 10.53
N ALA A 7 -7.10 -8.62 10.75
CA ALA A 7 -8.20 -9.44 11.22
C ALA A 7 -8.58 -10.59 10.25
N ASN A 8 -8.29 -10.44 8.96
CA ASN A 8 -8.60 -11.45 7.93
C ASN A 8 -7.37 -12.25 7.46
N GLY A 9 -6.21 -12.08 8.11
CA GLY A 9 -4.98 -12.78 7.72
C GLY A 9 -4.51 -12.45 6.30
N ILE A 10 -4.75 -11.23 5.84
CA ILE A 10 -4.36 -10.73 4.51
C ILE A 10 -3.04 -9.97 4.65
N GLY A 11 -2.02 -10.44 3.95
CA GLY A 11 -0.78 -9.70 3.76
C GLY A 11 -0.90 -8.72 2.60
N ALA A 12 -0.23 -7.58 2.70
CA ALA A 12 -0.07 -6.61 1.62
C ALA A 12 1.42 -6.43 1.31
N LYS A 13 1.76 -6.26 0.03
CA LYS A 13 3.15 -5.97 -0.41
C LYS A 13 3.33 -4.54 -0.91
N THR A 14 2.25 -3.88 -1.33
CA THR A 14 2.33 -2.55 -1.93
C THR A 14 1.56 -1.53 -1.09
N VAL A 15 2.24 -0.44 -0.73
CA VAL A 15 1.64 0.75 -0.10
C VAL A 15 1.57 1.85 -1.14
N THR A 16 0.42 2.51 -1.25
CA THR A 16 0.22 3.65 -2.14
C THR A 16 -0.27 4.85 -1.33
N LEU A 17 0.45 5.97 -1.47
CA LEU A 17 0.11 7.27 -0.92
C LEU A 17 -0.51 8.16 -2.02
N LYS A 18 -1.70 8.68 -1.76
CA LYS A 18 -2.41 9.65 -2.60
C LYS A 18 -2.44 10.99 -1.89
N VAL A 19 -1.93 12.03 -2.53
CA VAL A 19 -1.96 13.40 -2.00
C VAL A 19 -2.80 14.26 -2.92
N LYS A 20 -3.90 14.78 -2.39
CA LYS A 20 -4.81 15.70 -3.07
C LYS A 20 -4.51 17.11 -2.53
N TYR A 21 -4.21 18.05 -3.42
CA TYR A 21 -3.92 19.44 -3.08
C TYR A 21 -5.19 20.30 -3.13
N ALA A 22 -5.14 21.47 -2.49
CA ALA A 22 -6.25 22.42 -2.39
C ALA A 22 -6.78 22.90 -3.76
N ASP A 23 -5.91 22.98 -4.77
CA ASP A 23 -6.24 23.33 -6.17
C ASP A 23 -6.84 22.16 -6.98
N PHE A 24 -7.20 21.12 -6.28
CA PHE A 24 -7.77 19.89 -6.76
C PHE A 24 -6.86 18.90 -7.49
N ASN A 25 -5.58 19.25 -7.73
CA ASN A 25 -4.61 18.33 -8.31
C ASN A 25 -4.25 17.19 -7.36
N GLN A 26 -3.87 16.04 -7.92
CA GLN A 26 -3.46 14.86 -7.15
C GLN A 26 -2.12 14.31 -7.65
N ILE A 27 -1.27 13.89 -6.72
CA ILE A 27 -0.16 12.98 -6.99
C ILE A 27 -0.35 11.65 -6.28
N THR A 28 0.22 10.61 -6.85
CA THR A 28 0.24 9.27 -6.26
C THR A 28 1.67 8.74 -6.26
N ARG A 29 2.10 8.17 -5.14
CA ARG A 29 3.38 7.48 -5.00
C ARG A 29 3.14 6.10 -4.39
N SER A 30 3.86 5.09 -4.83
CA SER A 30 3.75 3.75 -4.27
C SER A 30 5.11 3.13 -4.03
N LYS A 31 5.15 2.16 -3.12
CA LYS A 31 6.31 1.32 -2.88
C LYS A 31 5.82 -0.12 -2.69
N THR A 32 6.46 -1.03 -3.42
CA THR A 32 6.29 -2.47 -3.25
C THR A 32 7.50 -3.04 -2.53
N VAL A 33 7.25 -3.90 -1.55
CA VAL A 33 8.28 -4.65 -0.83
C VAL A 33 8.23 -6.12 -1.22
N PRO A 34 9.36 -6.85 -1.13
CA PRO A 34 9.43 -8.25 -1.58
C PRO A 34 8.64 -9.21 -0.68
N ALA A 35 8.49 -8.88 0.61
CA ALA A 35 7.72 -9.65 1.57
C ALA A 35 6.48 -8.87 2.04
N PHE A 36 5.51 -9.56 2.62
CA PHE A 36 4.36 -8.88 3.24
C PHE A 36 4.81 -7.98 4.38
N LEU A 37 4.11 -6.86 4.53
CA LEU A 37 4.18 -6.05 5.74
C LEU A 37 3.81 -6.92 6.93
N ALA A 38 4.69 -6.99 7.92
CA ALA A 38 4.55 -7.84 9.09
C ALA A 38 3.76 -7.11 10.18
N ALA A 39 4.00 -5.81 10.35
CA ALA A 39 3.39 -4.97 11.37
C ALA A 39 2.92 -3.62 10.82
N ILE A 40 2.07 -2.94 11.59
CA ILE A 40 1.62 -1.57 11.27
C ILE A 40 2.81 -0.59 11.13
N THR A 41 3.88 -0.82 11.88
CA THR A 41 5.11 -0.02 11.81
C THR A 41 5.78 -0.08 10.43
N ASP A 42 5.68 -1.20 9.71
CA ASP A 42 6.20 -1.29 8.33
C ASP A 42 5.41 -0.37 7.40
N LEU A 43 4.09 -0.30 7.58
CA LEU A 43 3.22 0.61 6.84
C LEU A 43 3.57 2.06 7.16
N GLU A 44 3.73 2.42 8.43
CA GLU A 44 4.10 3.78 8.88
C GLU A 44 5.45 4.22 8.30
N ASN A 45 6.44 3.32 8.31
CA ASN A 45 7.77 3.57 7.74
C ASN A 45 7.70 3.84 6.24
N ILE A 46 6.93 3.03 5.50
CA ILE A 46 6.76 3.22 4.06
C ILE A 46 5.98 4.51 3.76
N VAL A 47 4.92 4.80 4.51
CA VAL A 47 4.16 6.05 4.34
C VAL A 47 5.07 7.25 4.59
N SER A 48 5.87 7.22 5.66
CA SER A 48 6.84 8.28 5.98
C SER A 48 7.86 8.47 4.86
N LEU A 49 8.40 7.37 4.32
CA LEU A 49 9.31 7.40 3.18
C LEU A 49 8.66 7.98 1.91
N LEU A 50 7.40 7.63 1.62
CA LEU A 50 6.67 8.15 0.46
C LEU A 50 6.29 9.63 0.63
N LEU A 51 6.11 10.06 1.88
CA LEU A 51 5.73 11.41 2.26
C LEU A 51 6.93 12.36 2.28
N ALA A 52 8.11 11.91 2.71
CA ALA A 52 9.29 12.75 2.89
C ALA A 52 9.65 13.63 1.67
N PRO A 53 9.62 13.14 0.41
CA PRO A 53 9.93 13.98 -0.77
C PRO A 53 8.88 15.07 -1.07
N ILE A 54 7.74 15.07 -0.37
CA ILE A 54 6.65 16.02 -0.56
C ILE A 54 6.80 17.22 0.40
N PHE A 55 7.62 17.09 1.45
CA PHE A 55 7.78 18.11 2.48
C PHE A 55 9.01 19.00 2.25
N PRO A 56 8.89 20.34 2.44
CA PRO A 56 7.65 21.08 2.73
C PRO A 56 6.72 21.18 1.50
N PRO A 57 5.40 21.00 1.66
CA PRO A 57 4.48 21.02 0.53
C PRO A 57 4.33 22.42 -0.05
N ARG A 58 4.48 22.55 -1.37
CA ARG A 58 4.33 23.83 -2.09
C ARG A 58 2.88 24.35 -2.14
N LYS A 59 1.90 23.46 -1.94
CA LYS A 59 0.47 23.75 -1.97
C LYS A 59 -0.18 23.11 -0.76
N GLY A 60 -1.25 23.72 -0.24
CA GLY A 60 -2.04 23.12 0.84
C GLY A 60 -2.53 21.73 0.47
N ILE A 61 -2.44 20.78 1.40
CA ILE A 61 -2.93 19.42 1.22
C ILE A 61 -4.36 19.36 1.79
N ARG A 62 -5.31 18.93 0.96
CA ARG A 62 -6.72 18.77 1.38
C ARG A 62 -7.08 17.34 1.77
N LEU A 63 -6.34 16.37 1.25
CA LEU A 63 -6.56 14.95 1.53
C LEU A 63 -5.26 14.16 1.38
N LEU A 64 -5.00 13.31 2.37
CA LEU A 64 -4.01 12.24 2.32
C LEU A 64 -4.75 10.90 2.37
N GLY A 65 -4.51 10.05 1.38
CA GLY A 65 -5.08 8.71 1.31
C GLY A 65 -3.98 7.66 1.27
N VAL A 66 -4.13 6.59 2.05
CA VAL A 66 -3.26 5.42 2.01
C VAL A 66 -4.07 4.21 1.56
N SER A 67 -3.59 3.50 0.54
CA SER A 67 -4.19 2.25 0.07
C SER A 67 -3.16 1.14 0.02
N LEU A 68 -3.58 -0.08 0.35
CA LEU A 68 -2.78 -1.30 0.21
C LEU A 68 -3.22 -2.06 -1.05
N SER A 69 -2.26 -2.65 -1.75
CA SER A 69 -2.48 -3.55 -2.88
C SER A 69 -1.47 -4.69 -2.87
N SER A 70 -1.55 -5.58 -3.87
CA SER A 70 -0.86 -6.89 -3.85
C SER A 70 -1.21 -7.65 -2.57
N LEU A 71 -2.53 -7.87 -2.41
CA LEU A 71 -3.12 -8.50 -1.24
C LEU A 71 -3.17 -10.02 -1.47
N GLU A 72 -2.64 -10.78 -0.53
CA GLU A 72 -2.66 -12.24 -0.56
C GLU A 72 -3.00 -12.76 0.84
N ARG A 73 -3.76 -13.86 0.91
CA ARG A 73 -4.04 -14.51 2.18
C ARG A 73 -2.76 -15.19 2.67
N ARG A 74 -2.40 -15.03 3.94
CA ARG A 74 -1.18 -15.63 4.54
C ARG A 74 -1.22 -17.18 4.63
N SER A 75 -2.20 -17.83 4.00
CA SER A 75 -2.35 -19.29 3.92
C SER A 75 -1.74 -19.84 2.62
N VAL A 76 -0.82 -20.77 2.74
CA VAL A 76 -0.25 -21.52 1.60
C VAL A 76 -1.30 -22.49 1.09
N ARG A 77 -2.00 -22.11 0.01
CA ARG A 77 -2.48 -23.07 -0.97
C ARG A 77 -1.97 -22.61 -2.33
N THR A 78 -0.85 -23.19 -2.73
CA THR A 78 -0.48 -23.29 -4.14
C THR A 78 -1.53 -24.19 -4.78
N GLU A 79 -2.64 -23.59 -5.20
CA GLU A 79 -3.53 -24.25 -6.15
C GLU A 79 -2.66 -24.60 -7.37
N PRO A 80 -2.61 -25.87 -7.80
CA PRO A 80 -1.79 -26.26 -8.93
C PRO A 80 -2.16 -25.41 -10.14
N GLN A 81 -1.16 -24.79 -10.75
CA GLN A 81 -1.33 -23.98 -11.94
C GLN A 81 -2.08 -24.79 -13.01
N LEU A 82 -3.11 -24.17 -13.60
CA LEU A 82 -3.92 -24.80 -14.62
C LEU A 82 -3.01 -25.27 -15.77
N ARG A 83 -3.08 -26.56 -16.08
CA ARG A 83 -2.37 -27.12 -17.24
C ARG A 83 -3.06 -26.59 -18.49
N LEU A 84 -2.29 -25.98 -19.38
CA LEU A 84 -2.73 -25.73 -20.75
C LEU A 84 -2.82 -27.10 -21.43
N ALA A 85 -4.04 -27.53 -21.77
CA ALA A 85 -4.23 -28.69 -22.63
C ALA A 85 -3.72 -28.29 -24.02
N LEU A 86 -2.64 -28.96 -24.47
CA LEU A 86 -2.18 -28.94 -25.86
C LEU A 86 -2.93 -30.01 -26.65
#